data_AF-A0A7X9BA06-F1
#
_entry.id   AF-A0A7X9BA06-F1
#
_cell.length_a   1.000
_cell.length_b   1.000
_cell.length_c   1.000
_cell.angle_alpha   90.00
_cell.angle_beta   90.00
_cell.angle_gamma   90.00
#
_symmetry.space_group_name_H-M   'P 1'
#
loop_
_entity.id
_entity.type
_entity.pdbx_description
1 polymer ?
#
loop_
_entity_poly.entity_id
_entity_poly.type
_entity_poly.pdbx_seq_one_letter_code
_entity_poly.pdbx_strand_id
1 'polypeptide(L)'
;YEKDKQSIKDKMIRMSAGSDKRTDWGGIFFNEEFGKPLHPNDAGPYKSALEAVRVAPSASNKQPWRVIKKGNDYKFYLKPTPGYADKLKFNIQEIDIGIAMCHFELVAMEDDLKGQWEISR
;
A
#
# COMPACT_ATOMS: atom_id res chain seq x y z
N TYR A 1 -10.86 -1.43 -34.97
CA TYR A 1 -11.32 -2.75 -34.49
C TYR A 1 -10.30 -3.47 -33.58
N GLU A 2 -8.98 -3.28 -33.71
CA GLU A 2 -7.97 -3.84 -32.78
C GLU A 2 -8.00 -3.24 -31.35
N LYS A 3 -8.12 -1.90 -31.23
CA LYS A 3 -8.13 -1.19 -29.93
C LYS A 3 -9.27 -1.62 -29.00
N ASP A 4 -10.41 -1.99 -29.56
CA ASP A 4 -11.59 -2.37 -28.78
C ASP A 4 -11.42 -3.74 -28.12
N LYS A 5 -10.78 -4.69 -28.82
CA LYS A 5 -10.43 -6.00 -28.26
C LYS A 5 -9.36 -5.88 -27.17
N GLN A 6 -8.42 -4.95 -27.31
CA GLN A 6 -7.39 -4.67 -26.30
C GLN A 6 -8.03 -4.05 -25.04
N SER A 7 -8.94 -3.09 -25.21
CA SER A 7 -9.72 -2.46 -24.12
C SER A 7 -10.57 -3.47 -23.33
N ILE A 8 -11.20 -4.43 -24.00
CA ILE A 8 -11.99 -5.48 -23.33
C ILE A 8 -11.09 -6.43 -22.53
N LYS A 9 -9.94 -6.83 -23.07
CA LYS A 9 -8.96 -7.67 -22.36
C LYS A 9 -8.39 -6.95 -21.15
N ASP A 10 -8.02 -5.68 -21.27
CA ASP A 10 -7.51 -4.86 -20.16
C ASP A 10 -8.56 -4.66 -19.07
N LYS A 11 -9.83 -4.42 -19.44
CA LYS A 11 -10.96 -4.38 -18.48
C LYS A 11 -11.12 -5.72 -17.75
N MET A 12 -11.00 -6.84 -18.46
CA MET A 12 -11.12 -8.17 -17.87
C MET A 12 -9.97 -8.47 -16.91
N ILE A 13 -8.73 -8.09 -17.27
CA ILE A 13 -7.55 -8.19 -16.40
C ILE A 13 -7.70 -7.30 -15.16
N ARG A 14 -8.14 -6.04 -15.32
CA ARG A 14 -8.37 -5.11 -14.21
C ARG A 14 -9.43 -5.64 -13.24
N MET A 15 -10.50 -6.22 -13.79
CA MET A 15 -11.59 -6.79 -13.00
C MET A 15 -11.15 -8.07 -12.26
N SER A 16 -10.38 -8.95 -12.90
CA SER A 16 -9.87 -10.19 -12.27
C SER A 16 -8.77 -9.93 -11.25
N ALA A 17 -7.94 -8.91 -11.48
CA ALA A 17 -6.98 -8.40 -10.50
C ALA A 17 -7.68 -7.68 -9.33
N GLY A 18 -8.99 -7.40 -9.43
CA GLY A 18 -9.75 -6.73 -8.39
C GLY A 18 -9.33 -5.27 -8.17
N SER A 19 -8.73 -4.62 -9.18
CA SER A 19 -8.05 -3.32 -9.06
C SER A 19 -8.93 -2.15 -8.63
N ASP A 20 -10.23 -2.34 -8.45
CA ASP A 20 -11.17 -1.33 -7.97
C ASP A 20 -11.57 -1.55 -6.48
N LYS A 21 -11.20 -2.70 -5.88
CA LYS A 21 -11.50 -3.03 -4.48
C LYS A 21 -10.26 -2.84 -3.61
N ARG A 22 -10.09 -1.69 -2.97
CA ARG A 22 -8.98 -1.46 -2.02
C ARG A 22 -9.36 -2.00 -0.64
N THR A 23 -8.36 -2.49 0.09
CA THR A 23 -8.52 -2.90 1.49
C THR A 23 -8.97 -1.69 2.31
N ASP A 24 -9.89 -1.92 3.24
CA ASP A 24 -10.36 -0.89 4.15
C ASP A 24 -9.22 -0.32 4.99
N TRP A 25 -9.31 0.95 5.33
CA TRP A 25 -8.31 1.68 6.12
C TRP A 25 -7.83 0.91 7.35
N GLY A 26 -8.77 0.42 8.17
CA GLY A 26 -8.47 -0.33 9.40
C GLY A 26 -7.84 -1.71 9.17
N GLY A 27 -7.84 -2.21 7.93
CA GLY A 27 -7.13 -3.41 7.53
C GLY A 27 -5.66 -3.17 7.17
N ILE A 28 -5.23 -1.92 6.99
CA ILE A 28 -3.87 -1.52 6.59
C ILE A 28 -3.15 -0.77 7.73
N PHE A 29 -3.84 0.18 8.37
CA PHE A 29 -3.24 1.13 9.31
C PHE A 29 -3.62 0.80 10.76
N PHE A 30 -2.62 0.76 11.64
CA PHE A 30 -2.79 0.45 13.06
C PHE A 30 -2.15 1.50 13.96
N ASN A 31 -2.69 1.67 15.16
CA ASN A 31 -2.20 2.56 16.20
C ASN A 31 -1.46 1.77 17.27
N GLU A 32 -0.19 2.09 17.49
CA GLU A 32 0.74 1.46 18.44
C GLU A 32 1.06 -0.03 18.21
N GLU A 33 0.08 -0.86 17.85
CA GLU A 33 0.25 -2.30 17.65
C GLU A 33 -0.78 -2.87 16.67
N PHE A 34 -0.45 -4.03 16.08
CA PHE A 34 -1.37 -4.75 15.22
C PHE A 34 -2.67 -5.11 15.96
N GLY A 35 -3.80 -5.05 15.25
CA GLY A 35 -5.12 -5.35 15.82
C GLY A 35 -5.81 -4.15 16.47
N LYS A 36 -5.14 -3.00 16.59
CA LYS A 36 -5.75 -1.72 16.96
C LYS A 36 -5.80 -0.81 15.74
N PRO A 37 -6.90 -0.76 14.96
CA PRO A 37 -6.99 0.10 13.79
C PRO A 37 -6.71 1.57 14.12
N LEU A 38 -5.90 2.24 13.30
CA LEU A 38 -5.72 3.69 13.39
C LEU A 38 -7.00 4.36 12.87
N HIS A 39 -7.63 5.23 13.65
CA HIS A 39 -8.76 6.00 13.13
C HIS A 39 -8.26 7.10 12.17
N PRO A 40 -8.93 7.39 11.03
CA PRO A 40 -8.47 8.40 10.08
C PRO A 40 -8.30 9.81 10.68
N ASN A 41 -9.03 10.15 11.74
CA ASN A 41 -8.87 11.43 12.44
C ASN A 41 -7.61 11.48 13.32
N ASP A 42 -7.08 10.32 13.72
CA ASP A 42 -5.88 10.20 14.56
C ASP A 42 -4.59 10.13 13.71
N ALA A 43 -4.74 10.09 12.38
CA ALA A 43 -3.64 10.14 11.43
C ALA A 43 -2.96 11.52 11.37
N GLY A 44 -3.62 12.56 11.87
CA GLY A 44 -3.11 13.92 11.87
C GLY A 44 -2.74 14.42 10.47
N PRO A 45 -1.61 15.13 10.29
CA PRO A 45 -1.22 15.70 9.00
C PRO A 45 -0.87 14.62 7.96
N TYR A 46 -0.49 13.41 8.38
CA TYR A 46 -0.13 12.32 7.47
C TYR A 46 -1.33 11.60 6.85
N LYS A 47 -2.57 12.03 7.12
CA LYS A 47 -3.78 11.39 6.59
C LYS A 47 -3.74 11.25 5.06
N SER A 48 -3.34 12.30 4.35
CA SER A 48 -3.22 12.29 2.88
C SER A 48 -2.19 11.25 2.42
N ALA A 49 -1.02 11.23 3.06
CA ALA A 49 0.04 10.27 2.75
C ALA A 49 -0.38 8.82 2.99
N LEU A 50 -1.11 8.54 4.08
CA LEU A 50 -1.67 7.22 4.34
C LEU A 50 -2.77 6.85 3.33
N GLU A 51 -3.59 7.79 2.89
CA GLU A 51 -4.56 7.52 1.83
C GLU A 51 -3.85 7.19 0.50
N ALA A 52 -2.73 7.85 0.19
CA ALA A 52 -1.90 7.54 -0.97
C ALA A 52 -1.33 6.11 -0.91
N VAL A 53 -0.87 5.67 0.27
CA VAL A 53 -0.49 4.27 0.54
C VAL A 53 -1.65 3.32 0.32
N ARG A 54 -2.86 3.69 0.75
CA ARG A 54 -4.05 2.85 0.61
C ARG A 54 -4.41 2.62 -0.85
N VAL A 55 -4.26 3.63 -1.70
CA VAL A 55 -4.64 3.54 -3.13
C VAL A 55 -3.52 3.04 -4.04
N ALA A 56 -2.28 2.95 -3.54
CA ALA A 56 -1.11 2.50 -4.28
C ALA A 56 -1.34 1.14 -4.99
N PRO A 57 -0.81 0.97 -6.22
CA PRO A 57 -0.98 -0.27 -6.97
C PRO A 57 -0.16 -1.40 -6.35
N SER A 58 -0.66 -2.63 -6.51
CA SER A 58 0.08 -3.85 -6.13
C SER A 58 -0.28 -5.00 -7.06
N ALA A 59 0.62 -5.98 -7.16
CA ALA A 59 0.41 -7.16 -7.96
C ALA A 59 -0.84 -7.92 -7.47
N SER A 60 -1.76 -8.23 -8.40
CA SER A 60 -3.09 -8.82 -8.11
C SER A 60 -3.88 -8.09 -7.01
N ASN A 61 -3.60 -6.79 -6.83
CA ASN A 61 -4.21 -5.93 -5.82
C ASN A 61 -4.16 -6.51 -4.39
N LYS A 62 -3.09 -7.25 -4.06
CA LYS A 62 -2.95 -7.93 -2.77
C LYS A 62 -2.68 -6.97 -1.61
N GLN A 63 -2.09 -5.81 -1.90
CA GLN A 63 -1.73 -4.78 -0.92
C GLN A 63 -1.02 -5.40 0.31
N PRO A 64 0.15 -6.04 0.09
CA PRO A 64 0.83 -6.83 1.10
C PRO A 64 1.53 -5.96 2.15
N TRP A 65 1.15 -4.69 2.34
CA TRP A 65 1.74 -3.79 3.34
C TRP A 65 0.81 -3.59 4.52
N ARG A 66 1.39 -3.41 5.72
CA ARG A 66 0.72 -2.93 6.92
C ARG A 66 1.56 -1.82 7.55
N VAL A 67 0.91 -0.83 8.13
CA VAL A 67 1.60 0.33 8.73
C VAL A 67 1.16 0.50 10.16
N ILE A 68 2.13 0.61 11.07
CA ILE A 68 1.88 0.97 12.47
C ILE A 68 2.36 2.40 12.71
N LYS A 69 1.49 3.26 13.23
CA LYS A 69 1.88 4.54 13.81
C LYS A 69 2.31 4.34 15.26
N LYS A 70 3.56 4.70 15.59
CA LYS A 70 4.10 4.71 16.97
C LYS A 70 4.64 6.09 17.28
N GLY A 71 3.91 6.87 18.10
CA GLY A 71 4.27 8.27 18.30
C GLY A 71 4.31 9.04 16.97
N ASN A 72 5.50 9.48 16.56
CA ASN A 72 5.76 10.20 15.30
C ASN A 72 6.26 9.29 14.17
N ASP A 73 6.48 8.01 14.43
CA ASP A 73 7.04 7.08 13.44
C ASP A 73 5.93 6.29 12.74
N TYR A 74 6.09 6.07 11.44
CA TYR A 74 5.28 5.17 10.64
C TYR A 74 6.11 3.96 10.21
N LYS A 75 5.79 2.79 10.76
CA LYS A 75 6.54 1.55 10.52
C LYS A 75 5.83 0.71 9.46
N PHE A 76 6.49 0.52 8.33
CA PHE A 76 5.98 -0.28 7.21
C PHE A 76 6.41 -1.74 7.36
N TYR A 77 5.46 -2.64 7.26
CA TYR A 77 5.66 -4.08 7.37
C TYR A 77 5.12 -4.78 6.14
N LEU A 78 5.89 -5.75 5.65
CA LEU A 78 5.39 -6.69 4.65
C LEU A 78 4.54 -7.76 5.36
N LYS A 79 3.32 -7.96 4.87
CA LYS A 79 2.42 -9.08 5.17
C LYS A 79 2.36 -9.98 3.93
N PRO A 80 3.26 -10.97 3.81
CA PRO A 80 3.33 -11.80 2.62
C PRO A 80 2.03 -12.53 2.36
N THR A 81 1.66 -12.65 1.09
CA THR A 81 0.55 -13.52 0.67
C THR A 81 1.12 -14.91 0.39
N PRO A 82 0.70 -15.97 1.11
CA PRO A 82 1.21 -17.32 0.88
C PRO A 82 1.05 -17.76 -0.58
N GLY A 83 2.10 -18.36 -1.15
CA GLY A 83 2.09 -18.86 -2.54
C GLY A 83 2.24 -17.80 -3.63
N TYR A 84 2.37 -16.52 -3.29
CA TYR A 84 2.40 -15.43 -4.29
C TYR A 84 3.80 -15.14 -4.82
N ALA A 85 4.82 -15.20 -3.96
CA ALA A 85 6.22 -15.02 -4.36
C ALA A 85 6.86 -16.31 -4.88
N ASP A 86 6.37 -17.48 -4.47
CA ASP A 86 6.99 -18.80 -4.71
C ASP A 86 7.15 -19.16 -6.20
N LYS A 87 6.35 -18.55 -7.07
CA LYS A 87 6.38 -18.78 -8.52
C LYS A 87 7.31 -17.83 -9.29
N LEU A 88 7.89 -16.85 -8.61
CA LEU A 88 8.74 -15.82 -9.19
C LEU A 88 10.17 -15.96 -8.70
N LYS A 89 11.15 -15.57 -9.53
CA LYS A 89 12.58 -15.56 -9.16
C LYS A 89 12.95 -14.46 -8.16
N PHE A 90 12.00 -13.58 -7.85
CA PHE A 90 12.16 -12.42 -6.97
C PHE A 90 10.85 -12.17 -6.22
N ASN A 91 10.95 -11.50 -5.06
CA ASN A 91 9.79 -11.19 -4.26
C ASN A 91 9.07 -9.94 -4.78
N ILE A 92 8.07 -10.13 -5.65
CA ILE A 92 7.25 -9.03 -6.17
C ILE A 92 6.59 -8.19 -5.05
N GLN A 93 6.35 -8.78 -3.88
CA GLN A 93 5.68 -8.08 -2.77
C GLN A 93 6.61 -7.07 -2.09
N GLU A 94 7.93 -7.26 -2.17
CA GLU A 94 8.93 -6.24 -1.76
C GLU A 94 8.89 -5.03 -2.70
N ILE A 95 8.64 -5.24 -3.99
CA ILE A 95 8.42 -4.15 -4.94
C ILE A 95 7.10 -3.43 -4.62
N ASP A 96 6.03 -4.18 -4.36
CA ASP A 96 4.72 -3.63 -4.00
C ASP A 96 4.80 -2.71 -2.76
N ILE A 97 5.50 -3.12 -1.69
CA ILE A 97 5.67 -2.25 -0.50
C ILE A 97 6.57 -1.04 -0.81
N GLY A 98 7.59 -1.17 -1.67
CA GLY A 98 8.39 -0.04 -2.12
C GLY A 98 7.57 1.02 -2.87
N ILE A 99 6.60 0.59 -3.70
CA ILE A 99 5.64 1.49 -4.35
C ILE A 99 4.79 2.22 -3.30
N ALA A 100 4.29 1.50 -2.30
CA ALA A 100 3.52 2.11 -1.21
C ALA A 100 4.35 3.13 -0.41
N MET A 101 5.61 2.83 -0.10
CA MET A 101 6.54 3.75 0.56
C MET A 101 6.78 5.02 -0.28
N CYS A 102 6.99 4.88 -1.59
CA CYS A 102 7.16 6.02 -2.49
C CYS A 102 5.91 6.92 -2.51
N HIS A 103 4.71 6.33 -2.59
CA HIS A 103 3.46 7.08 -2.50
C HIS A 103 3.32 7.86 -1.18
N PHE A 104 3.71 7.25 -0.06
CA PHE A 104 3.71 7.91 1.24
C PHE A 104 4.63 9.13 1.23
N GLU A 105 5.89 8.94 0.79
CA GLU A 105 6.92 9.98 0.81
C GLU A 105 6.57 11.15 -0.11
N LEU A 106 6.11 10.88 -1.34
CA LEU A 106 5.75 11.94 -2.30
C LEU A 106 4.65 12.86 -1.76
N VAL A 107 3.60 12.28 -1.15
CA VAL A 107 2.49 13.07 -0.59
C VAL A 107 2.90 13.75 0.72
N ALA A 108 3.71 13.10 1.55
CA ALA A 108 4.27 13.73 2.74
C ALA A 108 5.12 14.97 2.36
N MET A 109 5.94 14.86 1.32
CA MET A 109 6.73 15.99 0.79
C MET A 109 5.85 17.11 0.22
N GLU A 110 4.76 16.77 -0.47
CA GLU A 110 3.78 17.76 -0.98
C GLU A 110 3.12 18.54 0.17
N ASP A 111 2.88 17.87 1.30
CA ASP A 111 2.32 18.46 2.53
C ASP A 111 3.40 19.11 3.45
N ASP A 112 4.63 19.31 2.96
CA ASP A 112 5.80 19.86 3.71
C ASP A 112 6.16 19.07 4.99
N LEU A 113 5.80 17.78 5.03
CA LEU A 113 6.13 16.88 6.13
C LEU A 113 7.53 16.31 5.95
N LYS A 114 8.39 16.56 6.94
CA LYS A 114 9.79 16.10 6.94
C LYS A 114 9.92 14.75 7.62
N GLY A 115 10.76 13.90 7.06
CA GLY A 115 11.10 12.59 7.60
C GLY A 115 12.25 11.95 6.84
N GLN A 116 12.64 10.76 7.28
CA GLN A 116 13.64 9.94 6.61
C GLN A 116 13.28 8.46 6.79
N TRP A 117 13.69 7.64 5.83
CA TRP A 117 13.55 6.20 5.94
C TRP A 117 14.66 5.62 6.80
N GLU A 118 14.29 4.88 7.84
CA GLU A 118 15.22 4.15 8.69
C GLU A 118 14.91 2.65 8.66
N ILE A 119 15.95 1.84 8.55
CA ILE A 119 15.83 0.39 8.67
C ILE A 119 16.05 0.04 10.14
N SER A 120 14.97 -0.19 10.88
CA SER A 120 15.05 -0.73 12.25
C SER A 120 15.32 -2.23 12.17
N ARG A 121 16.44 -2.69 12.74
CA ARG A 121 16.74 -4.12 12.95
C ARG A 121 16.01 -4.68 14.16
#